data_AF-A0A519RVL0-F1
#
_entry.id   AF-A0A519RVL0-F1
#
_cell.length_a   1.000
_cell.length_b   1.000
_cell.length_c   1.000
_cell.angle_alpha   90.00
_cell.angle_beta   90.00
_cell.angle_gamma   90.00
#
_symmetry.space_group_name_H-M   'P 1'
#
loop_
_entity.id
_entity.type
_entity.pdbx_description
1 polymer ?
#
loop_
_entity_poly.entity_id
_entity_poly.type
_entity_poly.pdbx_seq_one_letter_code
_entity_poly.pdbx_strand_id
1 'polypeptide(L)'
;MRYININGYRPTGWQKKADQQLKRLRLCADSLQRSIYLDTAANKIWNEHKRYFERLSHNKCWFSEARASVSDYAIEHFRPKKRIDLIKSKDGYSECRTATDTNGYWWLSYELENLRLAAYKPNQLKGTYFPLETGSSIARELDNSWRKEKFMLLDPCVKSDTKLITYDGQKPIEADTNPLSVEHIRARISINLYGLERIQRLKTARAIVLQHSKNYYNEALGNWTAMNINRGINHEAYQLAKTGFANNCGYIISMLRPDKEFTSMVLAFLKGMNKQWIRDYIIENAESKRYV
;
A
#
# COMPACT_ATOMS: atom_id res chain seq x y z
N MET A 1 4.70 0.15 0.83
CA MET A 1 3.43 -0.52 0.43
C MET A 1 3.75 -1.50 -0.69
N ARG A 2 2.98 -2.59 -0.84
CA ARG A 2 3.20 -3.55 -1.93
C ARG A 2 2.21 -3.35 -3.06
N TYR A 3 2.66 -3.69 -4.27
CA TYR A 3 1.79 -3.75 -5.43
C TYR A 3 0.76 -4.86 -5.29
N ILE A 4 -0.50 -4.51 -5.54
CA ILE A 4 -1.65 -5.41 -5.55
C ILE A 4 -2.19 -5.50 -6.98
N ASN A 5 -1.95 -6.64 -7.63
CA ASN A 5 -2.45 -6.86 -8.98
C ASN A 5 -3.94 -7.28 -8.93
N ILE A 6 -4.83 -6.32 -9.15
CA ILE A 6 -6.27 -6.60 -9.28
C ILE A 6 -6.68 -6.88 -10.75
N ASN A 7 -5.77 -6.69 -11.70
CA ASN A 7 -6.08 -6.84 -13.12
C ASN A 7 -6.53 -8.28 -13.41
N GLY A 8 -7.61 -8.40 -14.18
CA GLY A 8 -8.20 -9.69 -14.52
C GLY A 8 -9.19 -10.25 -13.50
N TYR A 9 -9.36 -9.63 -12.33
CA TYR A 9 -10.44 -10.00 -11.42
C TYR A 9 -11.80 -9.61 -12.01
N ARG A 10 -12.49 -10.59 -12.60
CA ARG A 10 -13.84 -10.45 -13.17
C ARG A 10 -14.78 -11.48 -12.55
N PRO A 11 -15.30 -11.23 -11.33
CA PRO A 11 -16.22 -12.14 -10.66
C PRO A 11 -17.48 -12.37 -11.50
N THR A 12 -17.85 -13.64 -11.66
CA THR A 12 -19.03 -14.04 -12.44
C THR A 12 -20.28 -13.35 -11.94
N GLY A 13 -21.04 -12.74 -12.87
CA GLY A 13 -22.29 -12.06 -12.56
C GLY A 13 -22.17 -10.70 -11.88
N TRP A 14 -20.95 -10.24 -11.54
CA TRP A 14 -20.75 -8.94 -10.88
C TRP A 14 -21.27 -7.79 -11.72
N GLN A 15 -20.89 -7.72 -13.00
CA GLN A 15 -21.29 -6.60 -13.86
C GLN A 15 -22.81 -6.42 -13.88
N LYS A 16 -23.57 -7.52 -14.02
CA LYS A 16 -25.03 -7.50 -13.98
C LYS A 16 -25.57 -6.96 -12.65
N LYS A 17 -25.02 -7.40 -11.51
CA LYS A 17 -25.42 -6.91 -10.18
C LYS A 17 -25.06 -5.42 -10.00
N ALA A 18 -23.85 -5.03 -10.39
CA ALA A 18 -23.36 -3.66 -10.32
C ALA A 18 -24.24 -2.72 -11.15
N ASP A 19 -24.57 -3.10 -12.38
CA ASP A 19 -25.44 -2.31 -13.27
C ASP A 19 -26.85 -2.15 -12.69
N GLN A 20 -27.41 -3.20 -12.07
CA GLN A 20 -28.71 -3.13 -11.40
C GLN A 20 -28.69 -2.16 -10.23
N GLN A 21 -27.65 -2.22 -9.38
CA GLN A 21 -27.51 -1.31 -8.25
C GLN A 21 -27.29 0.14 -8.71
N LEU A 22 -26.47 0.34 -9.74
CA LEU A 22 -26.20 1.67 -10.30
C LEU A 22 -27.46 2.28 -10.93
N LYS A 23 -28.28 1.48 -11.64
CA LYS A 23 -29.58 1.93 -12.16
C LYS A 23 -30.51 2.44 -11.05
N ARG A 24 -30.58 1.74 -9.92
CA ARG A 24 -31.39 2.17 -8.76
C ARG A 24 -30.82 3.42 -8.11
N LEU A 25 -29.50 3.51 -7.96
CA LEU A 25 -28.84 4.67 -7.37
C LEU A 25 -29.05 5.95 -8.19
N ARG A 26 -29.17 5.83 -9.52
CA ARG A 26 -29.52 6.94 -10.42
C ARG A 26 -30.94 7.48 -10.24
N LEU A 27 -31.86 6.66 -9.72
CA LEU A 27 -33.24 7.09 -9.43
C LEU A 27 -33.35 7.91 -8.14
N CYS A 28 -32.30 7.94 -7.31
CA CYS A 28 -32.26 8.81 -6.14
C CYS A 28 -32.20 10.28 -6.56
N ALA A 29 -33.14 11.08 -6.04
CA ALA A 29 -33.34 12.47 -6.41
C ALA A 29 -32.19 13.38 -5.98
N ASP A 30 -31.56 13.10 -4.84
CA ASP A 30 -30.55 13.95 -4.23
C ASP A 30 -29.41 13.15 -3.57
N SER A 31 -28.41 13.87 -3.04
CA SER A 31 -27.24 13.30 -2.37
C SER A 31 -27.59 12.58 -1.05
N LEU A 32 -28.65 13.01 -0.35
CA LEU A 32 -29.10 12.38 0.89
C LEU A 32 -29.70 11.00 0.62
N GLN A 33 -30.60 10.90 -0.36
CA GLN A 33 -31.18 9.64 -0.81
C GLN A 33 -30.11 8.68 -1.33
N ARG A 34 -29.13 9.17 -2.09
CA ARG A 34 -27.97 8.35 -2.52
C ARG A 34 -27.16 7.86 -1.33
N SER A 35 -26.91 8.72 -0.33
CA SER A 35 -26.18 8.32 0.87
C SER A 35 -26.91 7.22 1.64
N ILE A 36 -28.22 7.37 1.85
CA ILE A 36 -29.08 6.36 2.51
C ILE A 36 -29.03 5.04 1.74
N TYR A 37 -29.21 5.10 0.40
CA TYR A 37 -29.13 3.92 -0.45
C TYR A 37 -27.80 3.17 -0.31
N LEU A 38 -26.68 3.91 -0.32
CA LEU A 38 -25.33 3.36 -0.19
C LEU A 38 -25.01 2.85 1.23
N ASP A 39 -25.77 3.27 2.24
CA ASP A 39 -25.64 2.78 3.62
C ASP A 39 -26.43 1.51 3.90
N THR A 40 -27.51 1.27 3.16
CA THR A 40 -28.31 0.05 3.27
C THR A 40 -27.46 -1.19 3.03
N ALA A 41 -27.41 -2.10 4.01
CA ALA A 41 -26.54 -3.28 3.97
C ALA A 41 -26.74 -4.15 2.71
N ALA A 42 -27.98 -4.36 2.28
CA ALA A 42 -28.33 -5.11 1.08
C ALA A 42 -27.77 -4.52 -0.23
N ASN A 43 -27.47 -3.21 -0.25
CA ASN A 43 -26.92 -2.52 -1.41
C ASN A 43 -25.38 -2.50 -1.41
N LYS A 44 -24.74 -2.97 -0.33
CA LYS A 44 -23.27 -3.06 -0.19
C LYS A 44 -22.72 -4.35 -0.80
N ILE A 45 -23.12 -4.65 -2.04
CA ILE A 45 -22.77 -5.91 -2.74
C ILE A 45 -21.26 -6.10 -2.91
N TRP A 46 -20.46 -5.02 -2.83
CA TRP A 46 -19.00 -5.10 -2.81
C TRP A 46 -18.43 -5.92 -1.65
N ASN A 47 -19.17 -6.06 -0.54
CA ASN A 47 -18.76 -6.87 0.62
C ASN A 47 -18.66 -8.37 0.28
N GLU A 48 -19.36 -8.84 -0.77
CA GLU A 48 -19.25 -10.21 -1.29
C GLU A 48 -17.80 -10.55 -1.70
N HIS A 49 -16.99 -9.55 -2.02
CA HIS A 49 -15.61 -9.71 -2.49
C HIS A 49 -14.55 -9.61 -1.39
N LYS A 50 -14.93 -9.30 -0.14
CA LYS A 50 -14.00 -9.11 0.99
C LYS A 50 -13.00 -10.27 1.12
N ARG A 51 -13.48 -11.51 1.13
CA ARG A 51 -12.63 -12.71 1.24
C ARG A 51 -11.62 -12.86 0.10
N TYR A 52 -11.99 -12.48 -1.13
CA TYR A 52 -11.06 -12.52 -2.25
C TYR A 52 -9.96 -11.48 -2.07
N PHE A 53 -10.33 -10.25 -1.68
CA PHE A 53 -9.41 -9.14 -1.49
C PHE A 53 -8.45 -9.39 -0.32
N GLU A 54 -8.93 -10.03 0.75
CA GLU A 54 -8.13 -10.52 1.87
C GLU A 54 -7.07 -11.51 1.39
N ARG A 55 -7.44 -12.54 0.61
CA ARG A 55 -6.48 -13.49 0.06
C ARG A 55 -5.47 -12.82 -0.88
N LEU A 56 -5.93 -11.89 -1.72
CA LEU A 56 -5.10 -11.19 -2.70
C LEU A 56 -3.92 -10.45 -2.06
N SER A 57 -4.08 -9.93 -0.84
CA SER A 57 -3.02 -9.25 -0.09
C SER A 57 -2.41 -10.08 1.05
N HIS A 58 -2.65 -11.39 1.08
CA HIS A 58 -2.22 -12.28 2.17
C HIS A 58 -2.70 -11.82 3.55
N ASN A 59 -3.96 -11.39 3.62
CA ASN A 59 -4.62 -10.84 4.80
C ASN A 59 -3.91 -9.60 5.36
N LYS A 60 -3.42 -8.71 4.48
CA LYS A 60 -2.78 -7.44 4.85
C LYS A 60 -3.58 -6.25 4.32
N CYS A 61 -3.56 -5.15 5.07
CA CYS A 61 -4.05 -3.85 4.61
C CYS A 61 -3.27 -3.40 3.36
N TRP A 62 -3.97 -2.96 2.32
CA TRP A 62 -3.33 -2.56 1.06
C TRP A 62 -2.49 -1.28 1.23
N PHE A 63 -2.88 -0.38 2.14
CA PHE A 63 -2.14 0.88 2.37
C PHE A 63 -0.91 0.71 3.27
N SER A 64 -1.00 -0.08 4.34
CA SER A 64 0.04 -0.15 5.38
C SER A 64 0.90 -1.41 5.33
N GLU A 65 0.51 -2.41 4.54
CA GLU A 65 1.16 -3.73 4.51
C GLU A 65 1.11 -4.49 5.85
N ALA A 66 0.31 -4.02 6.81
CA ALA A 66 0.12 -4.62 8.11
C ALA A 66 -1.07 -5.58 8.11
N ARG A 67 -0.99 -6.64 8.90
CA ARG A 67 -2.14 -7.45 9.30
C ARG A 67 -2.96 -6.69 10.34
N ALA A 68 -4.25 -6.92 10.31
CA ALA A 68 -5.13 -6.44 11.35
C ALA A 68 -5.22 -7.51 12.45
N SER A 69 -4.65 -7.22 13.63
CA SER A 69 -4.59 -8.17 14.74
C SER A 69 -5.88 -8.28 15.55
N VAL A 70 -6.70 -7.22 15.57
CA VAL A 70 -7.91 -7.14 16.41
C VAL A 70 -9.09 -6.44 15.72
N SER A 71 -8.95 -6.04 14.45
CA SER A 71 -9.98 -5.30 13.72
C SER A 71 -10.19 -5.91 12.36
N ASP A 72 -11.44 -6.06 11.94
CA ASP A 72 -11.76 -6.52 10.60
C ASP A 72 -11.30 -5.53 9.51
N TYR A 73 -11.05 -6.07 8.32
CA TYR A 73 -10.91 -5.27 7.12
C TYR A 73 -12.25 -4.77 6.60
N ALA A 74 -12.22 -3.61 5.95
CA ALA A 74 -13.32 -3.09 5.15
C ALA A 74 -12.93 -3.05 3.68
N ILE A 75 -13.92 -3.23 2.80
CA ILE A 75 -13.81 -2.82 1.41
C ILE A 75 -14.03 -1.30 1.36
N GLU A 76 -12.97 -0.59 1.02
CA GLU A 76 -12.90 0.86 0.94
C GLU A 76 -13.03 1.33 -0.50
N HIS A 77 -13.67 2.48 -0.69
CA HIS A 77 -13.74 3.16 -1.99
C HIS A 77 -12.58 4.14 -2.13
N PHE A 78 -11.65 3.87 -3.06
CA PHE A 78 -10.49 4.71 -3.30
C PHE A 78 -10.91 6.16 -3.61
N ARG A 79 -11.84 6.31 -4.55
CA ARG A 79 -12.68 7.50 -4.79
C ARG A 79 -13.91 7.45 -3.90
N PRO A 80 -14.02 8.33 -2.88
CA PRO A 80 -15.11 8.31 -1.92
C PRO A 80 -16.47 8.50 -2.57
N LYS A 81 -17.41 7.62 -2.21
CA LYS A 81 -18.75 7.53 -2.83
C LYS A 81 -19.72 8.66 -2.45
N LYS A 82 -19.60 9.28 -1.28
CA LYS A 82 -20.64 10.18 -0.74
C LYS A 82 -20.28 11.65 -0.79
N ARG A 83 -19.06 11.96 -0.36
CA ARG A 83 -18.54 13.33 -0.31
C ARG A 83 -17.03 13.33 -0.44
N ILE A 84 -16.48 14.49 -0.78
CA ILE A 84 -15.05 14.74 -0.82
C ILE A 84 -14.68 15.82 0.19
N ASP A 85 -13.70 15.51 1.04
CA ASP A 85 -13.07 16.52 1.90
C ASP A 85 -11.83 17.07 1.18
N LEU A 86 -11.61 18.38 1.28
CA LEU A 86 -10.44 19.04 0.69
C LEU A 86 -9.26 19.05 1.64
N ILE A 87 -8.07 18.89 1.08
CA ILE A 87 -6.83 19.11 1.81
C ILE A 87 -6.61 20.62 1.92
N LYS A 88 -6.69 21.15 3.14
CA LYS A 88 -6.39 22.57 3.44
C LYS A 88 -4.90 22.83 3.73
N SER A 89 -4.00 21.99 3.21
CA SER A 89 -2.58 22.00 3.58
C SER A 89 -1.90 23.32 3.20
N LYS A 90 -0.98 23.78 4.06
CA LYS A 90 -0.13 24.95 3.83
C LYS A 90 1.14 24.62 3.04
N ASP A 91 1.39 23.35 2.72
CA ASP A 91 2.69 22.87 2.22
C ASP A 91 2.72 22.71 0.70
N GLY A 92 2.65 23.83 -0.03
CA GLY A 92 2.98 23.90 -1.46
C GLY A 92 2.10 23.09 -2.42
N TYR A 93 1.01 22.48 -1.95
CA TYR A 93 0.02 21.80 -2.76
C TYR A 93 -1.31 22.55 -2.70
N SER A 94 -1.85 22.87 -3.88
CA SER A 94 -3.19 23.44 -4.02
C SER A 94 -4.10 22.41 -4.68
N GLU A 95 -5.14 22.00 -3.94
CA GLU A 95 -6.14 21.06 -4.42
C GLU A 95 -6.87 21.60 -5.66
N CYS A 96 -7.07 20.77 -6.68
CA CYS A 96 -7.79 21.19 -7.88
C CYS A 96 -9.29 21.42 -7.63
N ARG A 97 -9.87 20.70 -6.67
CA ARG A 97 -11.29 20.83 -6.29
C ARG A 97 -11.53 22.07 -5.42
N THR A 98 -12.70 22.67 -5.61
CA THR A 98 -13.18 23.80 -4.80
C THR A 98 -14.11 23.32 -3.69
N ALA A 99 -14.34 24.16 -2.67
CA ALA A 99 -15.24 23.83 -1.56
C ALA A 99 -16.71 23.65 -1.98
N THR A 100 -17.06 24.07 -3.19
CA THR A 100 -18.37 23.85 -3.82
C THR A 100 -18.49 22.50 -4.52
N ASP A 101 -17.37 21.80 -4.74
CA ASP A 101 -17.30 20.48 -5.36
C ASP A 101 -17.12 19.37 -4.30
N THR A 102 -18.11 19.27 -3.41
CA THR A 102 -18.12 18.30 -2.31
C THR A 102 -18.75 16.97 -2.70
N ASN A 103 -19.23 16.83 -3.94
CA ASN A 103 -19.93 15.64 -4.40
C ASN A 103 -18.97 14.44 -4.48
N GLY A 104 -19.35 13.33 -3.86
CA GLY A 104 -18.63 12.07 -3.99
C GLY A 104 -18.83 11.40 -5.35
N TYR A 105 -18.00 10.39 -5.62
CA TYR A 105 -18.03 9.54 -6.80
C TYR A 105 -19.06 8.41 -6.67
N TRP A 106 -20.31 8.76 -6.36
CA TRP A 106 -21.35 7.77 -6.08
C TRP A 106 -21.57 6.80 -7.26
N TRP A 107 -21.38 7.26 -8.50
CA TRP A 107 -21.50 6.44 -9.70
C TRP A 107 -20.37 5.39 -9.85
N LEU A 108 -19.27 5.54 -9.10
CA LEU A 108 -18.17 4.57 -9.03
C LEU A 108 -18.27 3.65 -7.80
N SER A 109 -19.40 3.64 -7.08
CA SER A 109 -19.57 2.81 -5.88
C SER A 109 -19.50 1.31 -6.17
N TYR A 110 -19.81 0.91 -7.40
CA TYR A 110 -19.83 -0.49 -7.86
C TYR A 110 -18.77 -0.77 -8.93
N GLU A 111 -17.77 0.10 -9.05
CA GLU A 111 -16.61 -0.11 -9.91
C GLU A 111 -15.54 -0.91 -9.13
N LEU A 112 -15.15 -2.10 -9.63
CA LEU A 112 -14.17 -2.95 -8.95
C LEU A 112 -12.83 -2.25 -8.81
N GLU A 113 -12.44 -1.47 -9.83
CA GLU A 113 -11.21 -0.70 -9.82
C GLU A 113 -11.21 0.42 -8.78
N ASN A 114 -12.37 0.75 -8.20
CA ASN A 114 -12.50 1.69 -7.11
C ASN A 114 -12.44 1.04 -5.71
N LEU A 115 -12.36 -0.29 -5.60
CA LEU A 115 -12.41 -1.01 -4.32
C LEU A 115 -11.00 -1.36 -3.80
N ARG A 116 -10.72 -1.13 -2.52
CA ARG A 116 -9.46 -1.47 -1.85
C ARG A 116 -9.74 -2.19 -0.54
N LEU A 117 -8.83 -3.05 -0.08
CA LEU A 117 -8.92 -3.62 1.27
C LEU A 117 -8.15 -2.74 2.28
N ALA A 118 -8.86 -2.18 3.25
CA ALA A 118 -8.26 -1.30 4.24
C ALA A 118 -8.55 -1.79 5.66
N ALA A 119 -7.53 -1.74 6.52
CA ALA A 119 -7.74 -1.90 7.96
C ALA A 119 -8.52 -0.69 8.51
N TYR A 120 -9.26 -0.90 9.61
CA TYR A 120 -10.15 0.12 10.19
C TYR A 120 -9.48 1.50 10.36
N LYS A 121 -8.29 1.56 10.96
CA LYS A 121 -7.66 2.85 11.29
C LYS A 121 -7.13 3.61 10.07
N PRO A 122 -6.35 3.01 9.15
CA PRO A 122 -6.02 3.66 7.87
C PRO A 122 -7.26 4.09 7.10
N ASN A 123 -8.32 3.28 7.10
CA ASN A 123 -9.58 3.62 6.43
C ASN A 123 -10.24 4.86 7.03
N GLN A 124 -10.35 4.90 8.37
CA GLN A 124 -10.91 6.03 9.10
C GLN A 124 -10.12 7.33 8.84
N LEU A 125 -8.78 7.25 8.79
CA LEU A 125 -7.92 8.40 8.57
C LEU A 125 -7.95 8.91 7.13
N LYS A 126 -8.01 8.01 6.13
CA LYS A 126 -8.25 8.37 4.73
C LYS A 126 -9.60 9.08 4.60
N GLY A 127 -10.62 8.58 5.31
CA GLY A 127 -11.96 9.14 5.32
C GLY A 127 -12.47 9.43 3.92
N THR A 128 -12.90 10.68 3.71
CA THR A 128 -13.47 11.16 2.45
C THR A 128 -12.48 12.00 1.62
N TYR A 129 -11.18 11.90 1.89
CA TYR A 129 -10.16 12.58 1.08
C TYR A 129 -9.88 11.84 -0.23
N PHE A 130 -9.84 12.59 -1.33
CA PHE A 130 -9.36 12.14 -2.65
C PHE A 130 -8.75 13.32 -3.41
N PRO A 131 -7.55 13.75 -3.01
CA PRO A 131 -6.89 14.91 -3.60
C PRO A 131 -6.53 14.71 -5.07
N LEU A 132 -6.71 15.75 -5.89
CA LEU A 132 -6.37 15.81 -7.30
C LEU A 132 -5.29 16.87 -7.59
N GLU A 133 -4.29 16.50 -8.38
CA GLU A 133 -3.21 17.39 -8.83
C GLU A 133 -3.77 18.70 -9.39
N THR A 134 -3.12 19.83 -9.10
CA THR A 134 -3.52 21.15 -9.62
C THR A 134 -3.67 21.10 -11.14
N GLY A 135 -4.84 21.52 -11.65
CA GLY A 135 -5.15 21.48 -13.09
C GLY A 135 -5.59 20.11 -13.63
N SER A 136 -5.75 19.10 -12.77
CA SER A 136 -6.39 17.84 -13.15
C SER A 136 -7.82 18.07 -13.65
N SER A 137 -8.26 17.26 -14.62
CA SER A 137 -9.70 17.15 -14.88
C SER A 137 -10.41 16.63 -13.64
N ILE A 138 -11.64 17.12 -13.41
CA ILE A 138 -12.53 16.64 -12.35
C ILE A 138 -13.65 15.85 -13.05
N ALA A 139 -13.71 14.55 -12.82
CA ALA A 139 -14.69 13.71 -13.49
C ALA A 139 -16.08 13.86 -12.89
N ARG A 140 -17.09 13.75 -13.75
CA ARG A 140 -18.50 13.73 -13.38
C ARG A 140 -19.14 12.41 -13.82
N GLU A 141 -20.37 12.16 -13.40
CA GLU A 141 -21.06 10.93 -13.80
C GLU A 141 -21.16 10.78 -15.33
N LEU A 142 -21.52 11.87 -16.02
CA LEU A 142 -21.90 11.83 -17.43
C LEU A 142 -20.71 11.74 -18.40
N ASP A 143 -19.51 12.14 -17.98
CA ASP A 143 -18.32 12.15 -18.86
C ASP A 143 -17.49 10.87 -18.77
N ASN A 144 -17.72 10.03 -17.74
CA ASN A 144 -16.96 8.84 -17.40
C ASN A 144 -15.43 9.04 -17.50
N SER A 145 -14.93 10.26 -17.26
CA SER A 145 -13.54 10.63 -17.48
C SER A 145 -12.66 10.42 -16.26
N TRP A 146 -13.14 9.69 -15.25
CA TRP A 146 -12.47 9.46 -13.95
C TRP A 146 -11.07 8.82 -14.07
N ARG A 147 -10.81 8.14 -15.20
CA ARG A 147 -9.50 7.55 -15.54
C ARG A 147 -8.48 8.59 -16.01
N LYS A 148 -8.92 9.80 -16.37
CA LYS A 148 -8.06 10.93 -16.77
C LYS A 148 -7.67 11.82 -15.58
N GLU A 149 -8.32 11.65 -14.42
CA GLU A 149 -7.98 12.39 -13.22
C GLU A 149 -6.59 12.01 -12.72
N LYS A 150 -5.80 13.01 -12.37
CA LYS A 150 -4.49 12.83 -11.74
C LYS A 150 -4.64 12.91 -10.23
N PHE A 151 -4.77 11.76 -9.58
CA PHE A 151 -4.98 11.67 -8.14
C PHE A 151 -3.65 11.70 -7.37
N MET A 152 -3.65 12.39 -6.23
CA MET A 152 -2.45 12.59 -5.43
C MET A 152 -2.21 11.48 -4.40
N LEU A 153 -3.20 10.64 -4.14
CA LEU A 153 -3.04 9.46 -3.29
C LEU A 153 -2.22 8.37 -4.00
N LEU A 154 -1.44 7.61 -3.23
CA LEU A 154 -0.72 6.45 -3.74
C LEU A 154 -1.64 5.24 -3.75
N ASP A 155 -1.85 4.68 -4.93
CA ASP A 155 -2.70 3.51 -5.11
C ASP A 155 -1.87 2.22 -5.14
N PRO A 156 -2.07 1.27 -4.20
CA PRO A 156 -1.40 -0.02 -4.24
C PRO A 156 -1.68 -0.84 -5.51
N CYS A 157 -2.74 -0.51 -6.27
CA CYS A 157 -3.02 -1.12 -7.58
C CYS A 157 -2.22 -0.51 -8.74
N VAL A 158 -1.40 0.51 -8.48
CA VAL A 158 -0.49 1.13 -9.45
C VAL A 158 0.95 0.81 -9.07
N LYS A 159 1.64 0.01 -9.88
CA LYS A 159 2.99 -0.51 -9.55
C LYS A 159 4.04 0.60 -9.37
N SER A 160 3.91 1.73 -10.07
CA SER A 160 4.81 2.88 -9.89
C SER A 160 4.58 3.59 -8.56
N ASP A 161 3.32 3.73 -8.12
CA ASP A 161 2.97 4.39 -6.86
C ASP A 161 3.60 3.69 -5.66
N THR A 162 3.72 2.37 -5.70
CA THR A 162 4.29 1.61 -4.58
C THR A 162 5.77 1.88 -4.36
N LYS A 163 6.46 2.48 -5.35
CA LYS A 163 7.87 2.88 -5.27
C LYS A 163 8.07 4.29 -4.71
N LEU A 164 7.00 5.08 -4.56
CA LEU A 164 7.08 6.48 -4.13
C LEU A 164 7.24 6.62 -2.61
N ILE A 165 7.05 5.54 -1.84
CA ILE A 165 7.36 5.46 -0.41
C ILE A 165 8.57 4.55 -0.19
N THR A 166 9.54 5.04 0.56
CA THR A 166 10.63 4.25 1.14
C THR A 166 10.60 4.37 2.67
N TYR A 167 11.64 3.90 3.35
CA TYR A 167 11.71 3.91 4.80
C TYR A 167 13.09 4.37 5.29
N ASP A 168 13.08 5.25 6.30
CA ASP A 168 14.22 5.55 7.14
C ASP A 168 14.03 4.83 8.48
N GLY A 169 14.78 3.74 8.66
CA GLY A 169 14.50 2.76 9.71
C GLY A 169 13.05 2.26 9.58
N GLN A 170 12.25 2.47 10.63
CA GLN A 170 10.83 2.10 10.65
C GLN A 170 9.92 3.19 10.11
N LYS A 171 10.40 4.43 9.94
CA LYS A 171 9.58 5.59 9.53
C LYS A 171 9.35 5.56 8.02
N PRO A 172 8.11 5.72 7.53
CA PRO A 172 7.86 5.82 6.10
C PRO A 172 8.22 7.23 5.65
N ILE A 173 8.96 7.33 4.55
CA ILE A 173 9.39 8.61 3.99
C ILE A 173 9.15 8.62 2.48
N GLU A 174 9.16 9.81 1.92
CA GLU A 174 9.13 10.04 0.48
C GLU A 174 10.38 9.45 -0.17
N ALA A 175 10.22 8.71 -1.27
CA ALA A 175 11.35 8.13 -1.99
C ALA A 175 12.11 9.17 -2.84
N ASP A 176 11.39 10.16 -3.37
CA ASP A 176 11.99 11.30 -4.06
C ASP A 176 12.42 12.34 -3.01
N THR A 177 13.68 12.78 -3.07
CA THR A 177 14.26 13.76 -2.15
C THR A 177 13.93 15.19 -2.53
N ASN A 178 13.46 15.46 -3.76
CA ASN A 178 13.04 16.78 -4.19
C ASN A 178 11.64 17.10 -3.64
N PRO A 179 11.51 18.02 -2.65
CA PRO A 179 10.23 18.31 -2.01
C PRO A 179 9.20 18.99 -2.92
N LEU A 180 9.63 19.48 -4.08
CA LEU A 180 8.78 20.13 -5.09
C LEU A 180 8.32 19.18 -6.19
N SER A 181 8.86 17.95 -6.25
CA SER A 181 8.39 16.96 -7.22
C SER A 181 6.97 16.51 -6.89
N VAL A 182 6.19 16.18 -7.93
CA VAL A 182 4.83 15.67 -7.76
C VAL A 182 4.87 14.36 -6.99
N GLU A 183 5.82 13.48 -7.29
CA GLU A 183 6.05 12.20 -6.63
C GLU A 183 6.26 12.34 -5.12
N HIS A 184 7.11 13.28 -4.69
CA HIS A 184 7.33 13.58 -3.27
C HIS A 184 6.03 14.06 -2.61
N ILE A 185 5.33 15.01 -3.22
CA ILE A 185 4.08 15.55 -2.68
C ILE A 185 3.01 14.45 -2.56
N ARG A 186 2.88 13.58 -3.57
CA ARG A 186 1.97 12.41 -3.55
C ARG A 186 2.28 11.46 -2.40
N ALA A 187 3.56 11.12 -2.22
CA ALA A 187 4.01 10.25 -1.14
C ALA A 187 3.71 10.86 0.24
N ARG A 188 4.04 12.13 0.44
CA ARG A 188 3.80 12.88 1.68
C ARG A 188 2.32 12.93 2.06
N ILE A 189 1.46 13.29 1.09
CA ILE A 189 0.00 13.32 1.27
C ILE A 189 -0.50 11.93 1.70
N SER A 190 -0.04 10.88 1.03
CA SER A 190 -0.48 9.50 1.29
C SER A 190 0.00 8.97 2.64
N ILE A 191 1.25 9.23 3.03
CA ILE A 191 1.80 8.90 4.35
C ILE A 191 0.93 9.51 5.45
N ASN A 192 0.52 10.78 5.27
CA ASN A 192 -0.32 11.50 6.22
C ASN A 192 -1.75 10.92 6.28
N LEU A 193 -2.44 10.87 5.14
CA LEU A 193 -3.86 10.48 5.07
C LEU A 193 -4.09 9.01 5.40
N TYR A 194 -3.18 8.10 5.02
CA TYR A 194 -3.27 6.70 5.45
C TYR A 194 -2.82 6.50 6.91
N GLY A 195 -2.30 7.54 7.55
CA GLY A 195 -1.84 7.49 8.93
C GLY A 195 -0.64 6.59 9.14
N LEU A 196 0.21 6.41 8.12
CA LEU A 196 1.32 5.46 8.18
C LEU A 196 2.31 5.81 9.30
N GLU A 197 2.42 7.10 9.64
CA GLU A 197 3.23 7.60 10.75
C GLU A 197 2.40 8.15 11.94
N ARG A 198 1.07 8.04 11.89
CA ARG A 198 0.19 8.49 12.99
C ARG A 198 -0.29 7.33 13.87
N ILE A 199 -0.30 6.11 13.34
CA ILE A 199 -0.82 4.93 14.03
C ILE A 199 0.29 4.29 14.88
N GLN A 200 0.22 4.41 16.20
CA GLN A 200 1.27 3.91 17.10
C GLN A 200 1.52 2.40 16.97
N ARG A 201 0.46 1.59 16.87
CA ARG A 201 0.60 0.13 16.68
C ARG A 201 1.36 -0.23 15.40
N LEU A 202 1.20 0.55 14.34
CA LEU A 202 1.92 0.36 13.08
C LEU A 202 3.41 0.70 13.23
N LYS A 203 3.76 1.73 14.01
CA LYS A 203 5.16 2.04 14.33
C LYS A 203 5.80 0.91 15.12
N THR A 204 5.14 0.43 16.18
CA THR A 204 5.64 -0.67 17.01
C THR A 204 5.84 -1.94 16.20
N ALA A 205 4.86 -2.33 15.38
CA ALA A 205 4.96 -3.53 14.54
C ALA A 205 6.13 -3.45 13.54
N ARG A 206 6.32 -2.29 12.90
CA ARG A 206 7.48 -2.04 12.03
C ARG A 206 8.80 -2.09 12.78
N ALA A 207 8.88 -1.50 13.96
CA ALA A 207 10.10 -1.53 14.77
C ALA A 207 10.53 -2.97 15.14
N ILE A 208 9.57 -3.83 15.49
CA ILE A 208 9.84 -5.25 15.79
C ILE A 208 10.41 -5.96 14.56
N VAL A 209 9.76 -5.83 13.39
CA VAL A 209 10.22 -6.48 12.15
C VAL A 209 11.58 -5.93 11.71
N LEU A 210 11.81 -4.63 11.85
CA LEU A 210 13.11 -4.02 11.57
C LEU A 210 14.19 -4.55 12.51
N GLN A 211 13.89 -4.71 13.81
CA GLN A 211 14.86 -5.25 14.77
C GLN A 211 15.26 -6.68 14.42
N HIS A 212 14.31 -7.55 14.07
CA HIS A 212 14.64 -8.90 13.59
C HIS A 212 15.49 -8.85 12.32
N SER A 213 15.17 -7.95 11.38
CA SER A 213 15.96 -7.77 10.15
C SER A 213 17.40 -7.36 10.44
N LYS A 214 17.59 -6.44 11.40
CA LYS A 214 18.92 -5.99 11.85
C LYS A 214 19.71 -7.12 12.51
N ASN A 215 19.07 -7.94 13.34
CA ASN A 215 19.74 -9.07 14.00
C ASN A 215 20.27 -10.05 12.95
N TYR A 216 19.42 -10.53 12.03
CA TYR A 216 19.85 -11.44 10.97
C TYR A 216 20.91 -10.82 10.06
N TYR A 217 20.79 -9.52 9.75
CA TYR A 217 21.81 -8.80 8.98
C TYR A 217 23.17 -8.77 9.69
N ASN A 218 23.20 -8.43 10.98
CA ASN A 218 24.45 -8.34 11.73
C ASN A 218 25.13 -9.72 11.85
N GLU A 219 24.37 -10.78 12.09
CA GLU A 219 24.90 -12.13 12.11
C GLU A 219 25.39 -12.57 10.71
N ALA A 220 24.67 -12.24 9.64
CA ALA A 220 25.13 -12.47 8.27
C ALA A 220 26.43 -11.71 7.98
N LEU A 221 26.54 -10.44 8.40
CA LEU A 221 27.75 -9.63 8.21
C LEU A 221 28.95 -10.21 8.98
N GLY A 222 28.74 -10.69 10.20
CA GLY A 222 29.76 -11.38 10.99
C GLY A 222 30.26 -12.64 10.29
N ASN A 223 29.33 -13.50 9.84
CA ASN A 223 29.66 -14.72 9.09
C ASN A 223 30.34 -14.43 7.76
N TRP A 224 29.89 -13.42 7.02
CA TRP A 224 30.53 -12.97 5.78
C TRP A 224 31.98 -12.53 6.02
N THR A 225 32.23 -11.77 7.09
CA THR A 225 33.58 -11.33 7.47
C THR A 225 34.45 -12.52 7.86
N ALA A 226 33.94 -13.45 8.66
CA ALA A 226 34.65 -14.66 9.06
C ALA A 226 34.97 -15.57 7.86
N MET A 227 34.08 -15.69 6.87
CA MET A 227 34.36 -16.39 5.62
C MET A 227 35.55 -15.77 4.89
N ASN A 228 35.60 -14.44 4.78
CA ASN A 228 36.68 -13.76 4.06
C ASN A 228 38.03 -13.89 4.78
N ILE A 229 38.04 -13.81 6.12
CA ILE A 229 39.26 -13.96 6.93
C ILE A 229 39.80 -15.39 6.84
N ASN A 230 38.94 -16.40 6.97
CA ASN A 230 39.40 -17.80 7.07
C ASN A 230 39.61 -18.47 5.70
N ARG A 231 39.31 -17.79 4.59
CA ARG A 231 39.41 -18.35 3.24
C ARG A 231 40.86 -18.71 2.92
N GLY A 232 41.12 -20.00 2.75
CA GLY A 232 42.48 -20.52 2.49
C GLY A 232 43.40 -20.54 3.71
N ILE A 233 42.90 -20.17 4.90
CA ILE A 233 43.67 -20.14 6.15
C ILE A 233 43.17 -21.25 7.10
N ASN A 234 41.88 -21.27 7.41
CA ASN A 234 41.26 -22.25 8.29
C ASN A 234 39.99 -22.81 7.65
N HIS A 235 40.07 -24.04 7.15
CA HIS A 235 38.98 -24.66 6.42
C HIS A 235 37.73 -24.88 7.28
N GLU A 236 37.88 -25.34 8.51
CA GLU A 236 36.76 -25.62 9.42
C GLU A 236 36.00 -24.33 9.79
N ALA A 237 36.74 -23.29 10.20
CA ALA A 237 36.16 -21.99 10.51
C ALA A 237 35.48 -21.36 9.28
N TYR A 238 36.07 -21.52 8.09
CA TYR A 238 35.45 -21.08 6.84
C TYR A 238 34.11 -21.79 6.57
N GLN A 239 34.03 -23.11 6.72
CA GLN A 239 32.79 -23.86 6.47
C GLN A 239 31.69 -23.52 7.49
N LEU A 240 32.06 -23.34 8.75
CA LEU A 240 31.14 -22.91 9.79
C LEU A 240 30.55 -21.53 9.46
N ALA A 241 31.41 -20.56 9.12
CA ALA A 241 30.98 -19.22 8.74
C ALA A 241 30.11 -19.22 7.47
N LYS A 242 30.47 -20.04 6.48
CA LYS A 242 29.70 -20.21 5.24
C LYS A 242 28.28 -20.74 5.50
N THR A 243 28.16 -21.74 6.37
CA THR A 243 26.86 -22.30 6.75
C THR A 243 26.02 -21.27 7.50
N GLY A 244 26.62 -20.56 8.47
CA GLY A 244 25.94 -19.49 9.21
C GLY A 244 25.48 -18.35 8.30
N PHE A 245 26.33 -17.93 7.35
CA PHE A 245 25.99 -16.91 6.36
C PHE A 245 24.78 -17.31 5.52
N ALA A 246 24.78 -18.54 4.99
CA ALA A 246 23.68 -19.05 4.17
C ALA A 246 22.35 -19.10 4.96
N ASN A 247 22.39 -19.56 6.22
CA ASN A 247 21.22 -19.60 7.09
C ASN A 247 20.65 -18.20 7.34
N ASN A 248 21.50 -17.22 7.66
CA ASN A 248 21.06 -15.85 7.93
C ASN A 248 20.50 -15.15 6.68
N CYS A 249 21.12 -15.37 5.51
CA CYS A 249 20.54 -14.93 4.24
C CYS A 249 19.17 -15.58 4.01
N GLY A 250 19.02 -16.87 4.31
CA GLY A 250 17.74 -17.59 4.25
C GLY A 250 16.66 -16.96 5.13
N TYR A 251 16.98 -16.60 6.38
CA TYR A 251 16.06 -15.90 7.27
C TYR A 251 15.63 -14.55 6.70
N ILE A 252 16.56 -13.74 6.20
CA ILE A 252 16.25 -12.43 5.60
C ILE A 252 15.37 -12.59 4.35
N ILE A 253 15.70 -13.53 3.44
CA ILE A 253 14.88 -13.82 2.25
C ILE A 253 13.46 -14.23 2.67
N SER A 254 13.32 -15.01 3.75
CA SER A 254 12.00 -15.40 4.26
C SER A 254 11.16 -14.22 4.72
N MET A 255 11.79 -13.13 5.21
CA MET A 255 11.13 -11.91 5.63
C MET A 255 10.63 -11.08 4.44
N LEU A 256 11.14 -11.30 3.23
CA LEU A 256 10.72 -10.61 2.00
C LEU A 256 9.53 -11.30 1.31
N ARG A 257 9.13 -12.50 1.76
CA ARG A 257 8.03 -13.25 1.14
C ARG A 257 6.74 -12.41 1.07
N PRO A 258 5.93 -12.56 0.00
CA PRO A 258 4.69 -11.78 -0.18
C PRO A 258 3.69 -11.86 0.97
N ASP A 259 3.69 -12.96 1.73
CA ASP A 259 2.85 -13.15 2.91
C ASP A 259 3.40 -12.51 4.18
N LYS A 260 4.63 -11.99 4.22
CA LYS A 260 5.16 -11.29 5.41
C LYS A 260 4.73 -9.82 5.43
N GLU A 261 4.72 -9.21 6.61
CA GLU A 261 4.41 -7.80 6.77
C GLU A 261 5.64 -6.93 6.55
N PHE A 262 5.42 -5.70 6.09
CA PHE A 262 6.46 -4.67 5.94
C PHE A 262 7.65 -5.07 5.05
N THR A 263 7.42 -5.93 4.04
CA THR A 263 8.48 -6.36 3.12
C THR A 263 9.12 -5.18 2.39
N SER A 264 8.33 -4.12 2.11
CA SER A 264 8.83 -2.89 1.51
C SER A 264 9.88 -2.19 2.39
N MET A 265 9.67 -2.20 3.71
CA MET A 265 10.59 -1.61 4.70
C MET A 265 11.84 -2.46 4.85
N VAL A 266 11.69 -3.79 4.92
CA VAL A 266 12.83 -4.71 4.97
C VAL A 266 13.70 -4.54 3.72
N LEU A 267 13.09 -4.44 2.54
CA LEU A 267 13.81 -4.21 1.29
C LEU A 267 14.55 -2.86 1.27
N ALA A 268 13.92 -1.79 1.76
CA ALA A 268 14.55 -0.47 1.88
C ALA A 268 15.77 -0.52 2.82
N PHE A 269 15.64 -1.16 3.99
CA PHE A 269 16.73 -1.37 4.93
C PHE A 269 17.92 -2.09 4.27
N LEU A 270 17.67 -3.22 3.59
CA LEU A 270 18.71 -4.01 2.94
C LEU A 270 19.44 -3.24 1.83
N LYS A 271 18.69 -2.51 0.99
CA LYS A 271 19.26 -1.67 -0.07
C LYS A 271 20.12 -0.54 0.51
N GLY A 272 19.70 0.05 1.63
CA GLY A 272 20.44 1.10 2.32
C GLY A 272 21.81 0.68 2.88
N MET A 273 22.03 -0.62 3.11
CA MET A 273 23.33 -1.13 3.60
C MET A 273 24.44 -1.10 2.53
N ASN A 274 24.06 -1.05 1.24
CA ASN A 274 24.97 -0.94 0.10
C ASN A 274 26.14 -1.95 0.13
N LYS A 275 25.84 -3.23 0.35
CA LYS A 275 26.82 -4.34 0.32
C LYS A 275 26.56 -5.24 -0.87
N GLN A 276 27.61 -5.60 -1.61
CA GLN A 276 27.49 -6.46 -2.79
C GLN A 276 26.86 -7.82 -2.46
N TRP A 277 27.27 -8.45 -1.35
CA TRP A 277 26.71 -9.75 -0.95
C TRP A 277 25.22 -9.70 -0.63
N ILE A 278 24.65 -8.55 -0.23
CA ILE A 278 23.20 -8.41 -0.07
C ILE A 278 22.52 -8.52 -1.44
N ARG A 279 23.07 -7.88 -2.46
CA ARG A 279 22.54 -7.99 -3.83
C ARG A 279 22.57 -9.44 -4.30
N ASP A 280 23.74 -10.06 -4.26
CA ASP A 280 23.98 -11.39 -4.85
C ASP A 280 23.23 -12.50 -4.10
N TYR A 281 23.29 -12.51 -2.76
CA TYR A 281 22.78 -13.62 -1.96
C TYR A 281 21.38 -13.41 -1.40
N ILE A 282 20.86 -12.17 -1.37
CA ILE A 282 19.53 -11.87 -0.80
C ILE A 282 18.59 -11.33 -1.86
N ILE A 283 18.94 -10.21 -2.52
CA ILE A 283 18.01 -9.51 -3.42
C ILE A 283 17.73 -10.32 -4.68
N GLU A 284 18.76 -10.78 -5.40
CA GLU A 284 18.59 -11.59 -6.62
C GLU A 284 17.86 -12.91 -6.33
N ASN A 285 18.14 -13.51 -5.17
CA ASN A 285 17.45 -14.69 -4.69
C ASN A 285 15.96 -14.41 -4.38
N ALA A 286 15.64 -13.27 -3.76
CA ALA A 286 14.25 -12.86 -3.52
C ALA A 286 13.51 -12.53 -4.83
N GLU A 287 14.18 -11.87 -5.78
CA GLU A 287 13.65 -11.54 -7.12
C GLU A 287 13.36 -12.80 -7.93
N SER A 288 14.27 -13.77 -7.95
CA SER A 288 14.07 -15.06 -8.63
C SER A 288 12.84 -15.82 -8.10
N LYS A 289 12.55 -15.66 -6.81
CA LYS A 289 11.36 -16.21 -6.14
C LYS A 289 10.10 -15.33 -6.28
N ARG A 290 10.20 -14.19 -6.98
CA ARG A 290 9.14 -13.17 -7.16
C ARG A 290 8.63 -12.61 -5.83
N TYR A 291 9.52 -12.47 -4.85
CA TYR A 291 9.17 -11.97 -3.51
C TYR A 291 9.20 -10.45 -3.43
N VAL A 292 9.94 -9.78 -4.31
CA VAL A 292 10.12 -8.31 -4.33
C VAL A 292 9.75 -7.72 -5.69
#